data_AF-A0A7X0RR61-F1
#
_entry.id   AF-A0A7X0RR61-F1
#
_cell.length_a   1.000
_cell.length_b   1.000
_cell.length_c   1.000
_cell.angle_alpha   90.00
_cell.angle_beta   90.00
_cell.angle_gamma   90.00
#
_symmetry.space_group_name_H-M   'P 1'
#
loop_
_entity.id
_entity.type
_entity.pdbx_description
1 polymer ?
#
loop_
_entity_poly.entity_id
_entity_poly.type
_entity_poly.pdbx_seq_one_letter_code
_entity_poly.pdbx_strand_id
1 'polypeptide(L)'
;MRQGRLMRRTIWQGMLFAAVAEMALGALNYRLLLQMAGIRQEEDFSYRDTYTVVYRGILENSPYLAILFWFLAIFIGSMVSFGILKWIWVKRI
;
A
#
# COMPACT_ATOMS: atom_id res chain seq x y z
N MET A 1 10.84 -14.84 28.71
CA MET A 1 11.33 -13.53 28.18
C MET A 1 11.99 -13.55 26.79
N ARG A 2 12.48 -14.69 26.25
CA ARG A 2 13.11 -14.73 24.89
C ARG A 2 12.10 -14.69 23.73
N GLN A 3 10.95 -15.36 23.85
CA GLN A 3 9.93 -15.39 22.80
C GLN A 3 9.30 -14.00 22.51
N GLY A 4 9.05 -13.18 23.55
CA GLY A 4 8.53 -11.81 23.36
C GLY A 4 9.47 -10.90 22.57
N ARG A 5 10.80 -11.06 22.72
CA ARG A 5 11.79 -10.30 21.92
C ARG A 5 11.83 -10.72 20.46
N LEU A 6 11.68 -12.01 20.18
CA LEU A 6 11.61 -12.55 18.81
C LEU A 6 10.34 -12.10 18.08
N MET A 7 9.21 -12.11 18.78
CA MET A 7 7.94 -11.63 18.23
C MET A 7 8.01 -10.13 17.92
N ARG A 8 8.49 -9.30 18.85
CA ARG A 8 8.69 -7.86 18.61
C ARG A 8 9.61 -7.59 17.41
N ARG A 9 10.75 -8.29 17.30
CA ARG A 9 11.64 -8.14 16.14
C ARG A 9 10.98 -8.50 14.82
N THR A 10 10.15 -9.55 14.81
CA THR A 10 9.40 -9.96 13.60
C THR A 10 8.39 -8.89 13.18
N ILE A 11 7.70 -8.28 14.14
CA ILE A 11 6.77 -7.17 13.87
C ILE A 11 7.55 -5.98 13.30
N TRP A 12 8.68 -5.60 13.91
CA TRP A 12 9.53 -4.51 13.39
C TRP A 12 10.06 -4.78 11.97
N GLN A 13 10.47 -6.01 11.68
CA GLN A 13 10.88 -6.40 10.32
C GLN A 13 9.73 -6.28 9.31
N GLY A 14 8.52 -6.70 9.70
CA GLY A 14 7.33 -6.57 8.87
C GLY A 14 6.94 -5.11 8.62
N MET A 15 7.00 -4.26 9.66
CA MET A 15 6.74 -2.82 9.52
C MET A 15 7.78 -2.14 8.63
N LEU A 16 9.06 -2.47 8.78
CA LEU A 16 10.13 -1.95 7.93
C LEU A 16 9.93 -2.37 6.46
N PHE A 17 9.60 -3.65 6.22
CA PHE A 17 9.31 -4.15 4.88
C PHE A 17 8.11 -3.42 4.25
N ALA A 18 7.01 -3.28 5.01
CA ALA A 18 5.82 -2.59 4.55
C ALA A 18 6.12 -1.12 4.20
N ALA A 19 6.85 -0.40 5.05
CA ALA A 19 7.25 0.98 4.79
C ALA A 19 8.11 1.11 3.52
N VAL A 20 9.07 0.21 3.30
CA VAL A 20 9.91 0.22 2.09
C VAL A 20 9.07 -0.09 0.84
N ALA A 21 8.20 -1.09 0.91
CA ALA A 21 7.29 -1.44 -0.19
C ALA A 21 6.34 -0.27 -0.53
N GLU A 22 5.84 0.41 0.50
CA GLU A 22 4.97 1.57 0.38
C GLU A 22 5.68 2.77 -0.26
N MET A 23 6.92 3.06 0.11
CA MET A 23 7.73 4.08 -0.55
C MET A 23 8.01 3.72 -2.03
N ALA A 24 8.35 2.46 -2.32
CA ALA A 24 8.62 2.02 -3.69
C ALA A 24 7.36 2.09 -4.57
N LEU A 25 6.24 1.56 -4.08
CA LEU A 25 4.97 1.62 -4.80
C LEU A 25 4.44 3.05 -4.90
N GLY A 26 4.63 3.88 -3.87
CA GLY A 26 4.26 5.29 -3.88
C GLY A 26 5.05 6.07 -4.93
N ALA A 27 6.35 5.82 -5.06
CA ALA A 27 7.17 6.42 -6.11
C ALA A 27 6.74 5.96 -7.51
N LEU A 28 6.49 4.66 -7.70
CA LEU A 28 6.05 4.09 -8.99
C LEU A 28 4.65 4.59 -9.41
N ASN A 29 3.76 4.81 -8.43
CA ASN A 29 2.39 5.26 -8.65
C ASN A 29 2.19 6.74 -8.30
N TYR A 30 3.26 7.53 -8.28
CA TYR A 30 3.21 8.94 -7.86
C TYR A 30 2.19 9.76 -8.68
N ARG A 31 2.11 9.51 -9.99
CA ARG A 31 1.12 10.17 -10.87
C ARG A 31 -0.33 9.85 -10.47
N LEU A 32 -0.62 8.60 -10.11
CA LEU A 32 -1.92 8.18 -9.63
C LEU A 32 -2.28 8.87 -8.31
N LEU A 33 -1.32 8.98 -7.39
CA LEU A 33 -1.50 9.68 -6.12
C LEU A 33 -1.79 11.17 -6.33
N LEU A 34 -1.11 11.83 -7.27
CA LEU A 34 -1.38 13.23 -7.64
C LEU A 34 -2.78 13.41 -8.24
N GLN A 35 -3.21 12.49 -9.11
CA GLN A 35 -4.56 12.48 -9.67
C GLN A 35 -5.62 12.30 -8.57
N MET A 36 -5.39 11.37 -7.64
CA MET A 36 -6.26 11.15 -6.47
C MET A 36 -6.31 12.39 -5.56
N ALA A 37 -5.21 13.15 -5.44
CA ALA A 37 -5.15 14.38 -4.65
C ALA A 37 -5.93 15.56 -5.28
N GLY A 38 -6.50 15.39 -6.49
CA GLY A 38 -7.18 16.47 -7.20
C GLY A 38 -6.24 17.57 -7.69
N ILE A 39 -4.92 17.31 -7.70
CA ILE A 39 -3.93 18.21 -8.29
C ILE A 39 -4.05 18.03 -9.81
N ARG A 40 -4.90 18.86 -10.43
CA ARG A 40 -5.17 18.86 -11.89
C ARG A 40 -3.85 18.83 -12.68
N GLN A 41 -3.54 17.71 -13.32
CA GLN A 41 -2.83 17.71 -14.59
C GLN A 41 -3.89 17.56 -15.68
N GLU A 42 -4.01 18.57 -16.52
CA GLU A 42 -4.90 18.61 -17.67
C GLU A 42 -4.51 17.50 -18.66
N GLU A 43 -5.05 16.29 -18.57
CA GLU A 43 -4.96 15.33 -19.67
C GLU A 43 -6.25 14.52 -19.82
N ASP A 44 -6.65 14.41 -21.08
CA ASP A 44 -7.89 13.86 -21.60
C ASP A 44 -8.21 12.44 -21.09
N PHE A 45 -9.48 12.26 -20.72
CA PHE A 45 -10.06 10.98 -20.32
C PHE A 45 -10.08 10.01 -21.51
N SER A 46 -9.05 9.17 -21.61
CA SER A 46 -8.99 8.04 -22.55
C SER A 46 -8.93 6.69 -21.80
N TYR A 47 -10.09 6.06 -21.61
CA TYR A 47 -10.34 4.61 -21.66
C TYR A 47 -9.30 3.65 -20.99
N ARG A 48 -8.74 4.02 -19.83
CA ARG A 48 -8.07 3.12 -18.86
C ARG A 48 -8.77 3.12 -17.49
N ASP A 49 -10.05 3.45 -17.49
CA ASP A 49 -10.82 3.93 -16.33
C ASP A 49 -11.27 2.89 -15.29
N THR A 50 -10.82 1.63 -15.35
CA THR A 50 -11.28 0.62 -14.36
C THR A 50 -10.78 0.92 -12.95
N TYR A 51 -9.58 1.50 -12.81
CA TYR A 51 -9.04 1.89 -11.51
C TYR A 51 -9.72 3.17 -10.98
N THR A 52 -10.15 4.07 -11.86
CA THR A 52 -10.77 5.34 -11.50
C THR A 52 -12.21 5.18 -11.00
N VAL A 53 -12.94 4.16 -11.46
CA VAL A 53 -14.36 3.94 -11.09
C VAL A 53 -14.54 3.59 -9.61
N VAL A 54 -13.65 2.79 -9.00
CA VAL A 54 -13.77 2.44 -7.57
C VAL A 54 -13.56 3.67 -6.67
N TYR A 55 -12.63 4.56 -7.05
CA TYR A 55 -12.30 5.74 -6.26
C TYR A 55 -13.22 6.94 -6.50
N ARG A 56 -13.80 7.07 -7.71
CA ARG A 56 -14.82 8.09 -7.99
C ARG A 56 -16.19 7.80 -7.38
N GLY A 57 -16.54 6.56 -7.04
CA GLY A 57 -17.89 6.25 -6.55
C GLY A 57 -18.17 6.70 -5.11
N ILE A 58 -17.32 6.29 -4.15
CA ILE A 58 -17.58 6.47 -2.70
C ILE A 58 -16.72 7.58 -2.10
N LEU A 59 -15.56 7.86 -2.71
CA LEU A 59 -14.53 8.75 -2.17
C LEU A 59 -14.31 10.02 -3.00
N GLU A 60 -15.20 10.31 -3.94
CA GLU A 60 -15.13 11.49 -4.82
C GLU A 60 -15.02 12.81 -4.03
N ASN A 61 -15.76 12.89 -2.92
CA ASN A 61 -15.77 14.06 -2.04
C ASN A 61 -14.63 14.05 -1.00
N SER A 62 -13.73 13.08 -1.03
CA SER A 62 -12.69 12.90 -0.01
C SER A 62 -11.39 12.33 -0.57
N PRO A 63 -10.67 13.12 -1.40
CA PRO A 63 -9.41 12.71 -2.04
C PRO A 63 -8.35 12.22 -1.03
N TYR A 64 -8.29 12.86 0.15
CA TYR A 64 -7.39 12.45 1.23
C TYR A 64 -7.73 11.07 1.82
N LEU A 65 -9.02 10.71 1.90
CA LEU A 65 -9.44 9.38 2.35
C LEU A 65 -9.11 8.31 1.32
N ALA A 66 -9.18 8.62 0.01
CA ALA A 66 -8.75 7.71 -1.05
C ALA A 66 -7.25 7.41 -0.98
N ILE A 67 -6.42 8.44 -0.80
CA ILE A 67 -4.97 8.29 -0.63
C ILE A 67 -4.65 7.49 0.64
N LEU A 68 -5.33 7.80 1.76
CA LEU A 68 -5.17 7.06 3.01
C LEU A 68 -5.51 5.58 2.84
N PHE A 69 -6.63 5.27 2.17
CA PHE A 69 -7.02 3.90 1.89
C PHE A 69 -6.00 3.16 1.03
N TRP A 70 -5.44 3.84 0.03
CA TRP A 70 -4.40 3.27 -0.83
C TRP A 70 -3.13 2.88 -0.05
N PHE A 71 -2.64 3.80 0.79
CA PHE A 71 -1.50 3.55 1.67
C PHE A 71 -1.79 2.41 2.65
N LEU A 72 -2.96 2.42 3.30
CA LEU A 72 -3.37 1.38 4.23
C LEU A 72 -3.44 -0.01 3.55
N ALA A 73 -4.00 -0.08 2.33
CA ALA A 73 -4.13 -1.31 1.58
C ALA A 73 -2.75 -1.91 1.23
N ILE A 74 -1.80 -1.07 0.80
CA ILE A 74 -0.43 -1.50 0.51
C ILE A 74 0.29 -1.94 1.77
N PHE A 75 0.13 -1.19 2.87
CA PHE A 75 0.76 -1.53 4.14
C PHE A 75 0.29 -2.90 4.65
N ILE A 76 -1.02 -3.13 4.71
CA ILE A 76 -1.61 -4.40 5.15
C ILE A 76 -1.20 -5.53 4.19
N GLY A 77 -1.33 -5.30 2.88
CA GLY A 77 -0.93 -6.28 1.87
C GLY A 77 0.53 -6.69 2.01
N SER A 78 1.43 -5.73 2.20
CA SER A 78 2.86 -5.97 2.38
C SER A 78 3.16 -6.72 3.67
N MET A 79 2.49 -6.41 4.78
CA MET A 79 2.63 -7.15 6.03
C MET A 79 2.17 -8.61 5.89
N VAL A 80 1.04 -8.85 5.21
CA VAL A 80 0.52 -10.20 4.94
C VAL A 80 1.49 -10.97 4.04
N SER A 81 1.96 -10.36 2.95
CA SER A 81 2.97 -10.95 2.07
C SER A 81 4.26 -11.29 2.81
N PHE A 82 4.75 -10.40 3.68
CA PHE A 82 5.91 -10.67 4.52
C PHE A 82 5.67 -11.87 5.46
N GLY A 83 4.50 -11.95 6.09
CA GLY A 83 4.10 -13.08 6.92
C GLY A 83 4.10 -14.40 6.16
N ILE A 84 3.54 -14.42 4.94
CA ILE A 84 3.51 -15.60 4.06
C ILE A 84 4.92 -15.99 3.64
N LEU A 85 5.74 -15.04 3.17
CA LEU A 85 7.13 -15.30 2.76
C LEU A 85 7.96 -15.85 3.92
N LYS A 86 7.82 -15.27 5.11
CA LYS A 86 8.50 -15.76 6.31
C LYS A 86 8.04 -17.15 6.70
N TRP A 87 6.74 -17.45 6.59
CA TRP A 87 6.20 -18.78 6.84
C TRP A 87 6.73 -19.83 5.86
N ILE A 88 6.75 -19.51 4.56
CA ILE A 88 7.31 -20.38 3.52
C ILE A 88 8.80 -20.63 3.79
N TRP A 89 9.56 -19.58 4.12
CA TRP A 89 10.99 -19.68 4.38
C TRP A 89 11.31 -20.55 5.60
N VAL A 90 10.54 -20.41 6.69
CA VAL A 90 10.67 -21.25 7.90
C VAL A 90 10.23 -22.69 7.65
N LYS A 91 9.27 -22.95 6.75
CA LYS A 91 8.88 -24.31 6.37
C LYS A 91 9.83 -25.00 5.39
N ARG A 92 10.59 -24.23 4.59
CA ARG A 92 11.54 -24.76 3.61
C ARG A 92 12.92 -25.07 4.19
N ILE A 93 13.23 -24.52 5.37
CA ILE A 93 14.45 -24.78 6.15
C ILE A 93 14.13 -25.85 7.19
#